data_AF-A0A8S4E6K8-F1
#
_entry.id   AF-A0A8S4E6K8-F1
#
_cell.length_a   1.000
_cell.length_b   1.000
_cell.length_c   1.000
_cell.angle_alpha   90.00
_cell.angle_beta   90.00
_cell.angle_gamma   90.00
#
_symmetry.space_group_name_H-M   'P 1'
#
loop_
_entity.id
_entity.type
_entity.pdbx_description
1 polymer ?
#
loop_
_entity_poly.entity_id
_entity_poly.type
_entity_poly.pdbx_seq_one_letter_code
_entity_poly.pdbx_strand_id
1 'polypeptide(L)'
;MLAMGYVAGTGLGARGGGRVLPVEARAGPPARSLDHCMELAEKERERDPLKVEQKLKRMRKKEEERNKRAYEREKERERRNVFNFLNNTLGDKSASEPTTANPMPDIKQSTSKDLNIEQFKINEETKRLEREIVKLNSSLQRQTAGSSGHRGINVQLAEKNKELNVLRNKEKQIAKEQRHRQDKQKMTVF
;
A
#
# COMPACT_ATOMS: atom_id res chain seq x y z
N MET A 1 40.27 48.99 37.04
CA MET A 1 39.82 47.70 36.50
C MET A 1 38.50 47.93 35.77
N LEU A 2 38.42 47.67 34.46
CA LEU A 2 37.13 47.73 33.76
C LEU A 2 36.27 46.56 34.26
N ALA A 3 35.12 46.87 34.86
CA ALA A 3 34.13 45.86 35.22
C ALA A 3 33.58 45.24 33.92
N MET A 4 33.83 43.97 33.67
CA MET A 4 33.47 43.24 32.44
C MET A 4 31.95 43.02 32.26
N GLY A 5 31.11 43.81 32.93
CA GLY A 5 29.67 43.90 32.66
C GLY A 5 28.88 42.61 32.88
N TYR A 6 29.36 41.67 33.70
CA TYR A 6 28.60 40.46 33.98
C TYR A 6 27.50 40.74 35.01
N VAL A 7 26.25 40.51 34.60
CA VAL A 7 25.07 40.51 35.48
C VAL A 7 24.55 39.08 35.55
N ALA A 8 24.29 38.58 36.77
CA ALA A 8 23.82 37.21 36.98
C ALA A 8 22.55 36.92 36.16
N GLY A 9 22.58 35.83 35.39
CA GLY A 9 21.50 35.45 34.48
C GLY A 9 21.58 36.07 33.08
N THR A 10 22.55 36.94 32.82
CA THR A 10 22.82 37.51 31.48
C THR A 10 24.16 37.02 30.94
N GLY A 11 24.29 37.06 29.61
CA GLY A 11 25.52 36.67 28.95
C GLY A 11 26.61 37.73 29.06
N LEU A 12 27.87 37.32 29.00
CA LEU A 12 29.00 38.25 29.02
C LEU A 12 28.94 39.25 27.83
N GLY A 13 29.22 40.53 28.09
CA GLY A 13 29.34 41.59 27.08
C GLY A 13 28.52 42.85 27.40
N ALA A 14 28.82 43.96 26.71
CA ALA A 14 28.25 45.28 27.01
C ALA A 14 26.71 45.37 26.95
N ARG A 15 26.05 44.45 26.22
CA ARG A 15 24.58 44.35 26.11
C ARG A 15 23.99 43.07 26.74
N GLY A 16 24.77 42.31 27.51
CA GLY A 16 24.27 41.08 28.14
C GLY A 16 23.97 39.91 27.19
N GLY A 17 24.38 40.00 25.91
CA GLY A 17 24.01 39.07 24.83
C GLY A 17 24.93 37.85 24.68
N GLY A 18 25.91 37.66 25.57
CA GLY A 18 26.77 36.48 25.57
C GLY A 18 26.00 35.18 25.82
N ARG A 19 26.68 34.03 25.68
CA ARG A 19 26.09 32.74 26.03
C ARG A 19 25.98 32.62 27.55
N VAL A 20 24.79 32.28 28.04
CA VAL A 20 24.51 31.97 29.45
C VAL A 20 24.78 30.49 29.75
N LEU A 21 24.62 29.64 28.74
CA LEU A 21 24.84 28.20 28.89
C LEU A 21 26.33 27.89 29.02
N PRO A 22 26.73 27.03 29.98
CA PRO A 22 28.09 26.53 30.08
C PRO A 22 28.52 25.88 28.76
N VAL A 23 29.73 26.19 28.33
CA VAL A 23 30.37 25.52 27.19
C VAL A 23 31.37 24.52 27.75
N GLU A 24 31.35 23.30 27.24
CA GLU A 24 32.32 22.27 27.61
C GLU A 24 33.73 22.71 27.17
N ALA A 25 34.64 22.79 28.13
CA ALA A 25 36.04 23.10 27.86
C ALA A 25 36.72 21.88 27.25
N ARG A 26 37.00 21.93 25.95
CA ARG A 26 37.74 20.88 25.25
C ARG A 26 39.21 21.27 25.13
N ALA A 27 40.07 20.62 25.92
CA ALA A 27 41.51 20.79 25.80
C ALA A 27 42.02 20.05 24.55
N GLY A 28 42.69 20.78 23.67
CA GLY A 28 43.41 20.20 22.53
C GLY A 28 44.79 19.69 22.93
N PRO A 29 45.42 18.83 22.11
CA PRO A 29 46.80 18.43 22.32
C PRO A 29 47.75 19.64 22.34
N PRO A 30 48.77 19.65 23.23
CA PRO A 30 49.73 20.73 23.29
C PRO A 30 50.52 20.84 21.98
N ALA A 31 50.90 22.07 21.62
CA ALA A 31 51.71 22.40 20.44
C ALA A 31 51.10 22.05 19.06
N ARG A 32 49.77 21.96 18.93
CA ARG A 32 49.06 21.83 17.64
C ARG A 32 48.15 23.03 17.35
N SER A 33 47.92 23.32 16.08
CA SER A 33 47.02 24.39 15.65
C SER A 33 45.55 24.07 15.95
N LEU A 34 44.73 25.11 16.10
CA LEU A 34 43.29 24.97 16.31
C LEU A 34 42.61 24.25 15.13
N ASP A 35 43.09 24.49 13.90
CA ASP A 35 42.61 23.80 12.69
C ASP A 35 42.82 22.29 12.78
N HIS A 36 43.97 21.85 13.30
CA HIS A 36 44.24 20.43 13.53
C HIS A 36 43.30 19.83 14.59
N CYS A 37 42.98 20.59 15.64
CA CYS A 37 42.01 20.18 16.66
C CYS A 37 40.59 20.06 16.06
N MET A 38 40.22 20.94 15.12
CA MET A 38 38.95 20.88 14.41
C MET A 38 38.87 19.65 13.50
N GLU A 39 39.91 19.37 12.72
CA GLU A 39 39.93 18.22 11.81
C GLU A 39 39.82 16.89 12.56
N LEU A 40 40.47 16.77 13.72
CA LEU A 40 40.30 15.61 14.60
C LEU A 40 38.86 15.49 15.13
N ALA A 41 38.24 16.60 15.51
CA ALA A 41 36.86 16.62 15.98
C ALA A 41 35.87 16.22 14.88
N GLU A 42 36.13 16.61 13.63
CA GLU A 42 35.33 16.20 12.47
C GLU A 42 35.49 14.71 12.19
N LYS A 43 36.73 14.19 12.19
CA LYS A 43 37.01 12.76 12.01
C LYS A 43 36.36 11.90 13.10
N GLU A 44 36.35 12.36 14.34
CA GLU A 44 35.64 11.67 15.43
C GLU A 44 34.12 11.71 15.25
N ARG A 45 33.55 12.83 14.78
CA ARG A 45 32.12 12.96 14.47
C ARG A 45 31.68 12.09 13.29
N GLU A 46 32.57 11.84 12.33
CA GLU A 46 32.32 10.92 11.21
C GLU A 46 32.42 9.45 11.62
N ARG A 47 33.20 9.15 12.66
CA ARG A 47 33.33 7.80 13.25
C ARG A 47 32.17 7.43 14.17
N ASP A 48 31.24 8.34 14.46
CA ASP A 48 30.00 8.03 15.18
C ASP A 48 29.21 6.94 14.40
N PRO A 49 29.09 5.70 14.93
CA PRO A 49 28.49 4.59 14.19
C PRO A 49 27.02 4.88 13.81
N LEU A 50 26.33 5.67 14.63
CA LEU A 50 24.95 6.09 14.41
C LEU A 50 24.78 6.98 13.18
N LYS A 51 25.74 7.86 12.88
CA LYS A 51 25.69 8.73 11.70
C LYS A 51 26.06 7.98 10.43
N VAL A 52 26.98 7.02 10.51
CA VAL A 52 27.34 6.12 9.41
C VAL A 52 26.14 5.28 8.99
N GLU A 53 25.43 4.69 9.96
CA GLU A 53 24.24 3.89 9.69
C GLU A 53 23.10 4.72 9.06
N GLN A 54 22.88 5.94 9.56
CA GLN A 54 21.89 6.86 8.97
C GLN A 54 22.24 7.25 7.53
N LYS A 55 23.53 7.49 7.23
CA LYS A 55 24.00 7.79 5.87
C LYS A 55 23.79 6.59 4.94
N LEU A 56 24.10 5.37 5.39
CA LEU A 56 23.89 4.14 4.63
C LEU A 56 22.40 3.90 4.34
N LYS A 57 21.52 4.08 5.34
CA LYS A 57 20.07 3.99 5.16
C LYS A 57 19.54 4.99 4.13
N ARG A 58 20.05 6.24 4.13
CA ARG A 58 19.68 7.25 3.13
C ARG A 58 20.13 6.85 1.72
N MET A 59 21.33 6.31 1.57
CA MET A 59 21.83 5.84 0.27
C MET A 59 21.02 4.68 -0.26
N ARG A 60 20.72 3.68 0.58
CA ARG A 60 19.88 2.53 0.22
C ARG A 60 18.48 2.97 -0.23
N LYS A 61 17.83 3.87 0.52
CA LYS A 61 16.51 4.40 0.15
C LYS A 61 16.53 5.08 -1.23
N LYS A 62 17.58 5.86 -1.52
CA LYS A 62 17.74 6.54 -2.81
C LYS A 62 17.92 5.56 -3.97
N GLU A 63 18.63 4.45 -3.73
CA GLU A 63 18.81 3.38 -4.71
C GLU A 63 17.51 2.60 -4.97
N GLU A 64 16.77 2.28 -3.92
CA GLU A 64 15.44 1.64 -4.01
C GLU A 64 14.45 2.51 -4.79
N GLU A 65 14.41 3.82 -4.53
CA GLU A 65 13.58 4.77 -5.28
C GLU A 65 13.98 4.84 -6.76
N ARG A 66 15.29 4.85 -7.05
CA ARG A 66 15.80 4.84 -8.43
C ARG A 66 15.40 3.56 -9.17
N ASN A 67 15.52 2.41 -8.51
CA ASN A 67 15.17 1.12 -9.08
C ASN A 67 13.66 1.03 -9.35
N LYS A 68 12.82 1.43 -8.37
CA LYS A 68 11.37 1.49 -8.54
C LYS A 68 10.95 2.33 -9.74
N ARG A 69 11.56 3.52 -9.90
CA ARG A 69 11.28 4.41 -11.04
C ARG A 69 11.75 3.82 -12.38
N ALA A 70 12.82 3.04 -12.39
CA ALA A 70 13.28 2.34 -13.59
C ALA A 70 12.29 1.23 -13.98
N TYR A 71 11.85 0.43 -13.02
CA TYR A 71 10.86 -0.64 -13.22
C TYR A 71 9.51 -0.10 -13.73
N GLU A 72 9.01 0.99 -13.15
CA GLU A 72 7.75 1.62 -13.62
C GLU A 72 7.88 2.10 -15.08
N ARG A 73 9.02 2.68 -15.45
CA ARG A 73 9.28 3.13 -16.82
C ARG A 73 9.34 1.97 -17.81
N GLU A 74 9.94 0.85 -17.41
CA GLU A 74 10.01 -0.37 -18.23
C GLU A 74 8.62 -0.98 -18.44
N LYS A 75 7.83 -1.09 -17.38
CA LYS A 75 6.43 -1.56 -17.45
C LYS A 75 5.56 -0.67 -18.34
N GLU A 76 5.74 0.65 -18.30
CA GLU A 76 5.05 1.56 -19.21
C GLU A 76 5.48 1.36 -20.67
N ARG A 77 6.76 1.09 -20.92
CA ARG A 77 7.27 0.77 -22.27
C ARG A 77 6.70 -0.54 -22.79
N GLU A 78 6.62 -1.57 -21.95
CA GLU A 78 5.98 -2.85 -22.30
C GLU A 78 4.49 -2.67 -22.63
N ARG A 79 3.78 -1.83 -21.87
CA ARG A 79 2.37 -1.49 -22.15
C ARG A 79 2.18 -0.73 -23.45
N ARG A 80 3.14 0.12 -23.82
CA ARG A 80 3.12 0.91 -25.08
C ARG A 80 3.77 0.16 -26.25
N ASN A 81 4.24 -1.08 -26.05
CA ASN A 81 4.89 -1.86 -27.09
C ASN A 81 3.85 -2.37 -28.10
N VAL A 82 4.06 -2.03 -29.37
CA VAL A 82 3.19 -2.39 -30.50
C VAL A 82 3.07 -3.91 -30.68
N PHE A 83 4.11 -4.68 -30.35
CA PHE A 83 4.08 -6.14 -30.45
C PHE A 83 3.20 -6.76 -29.36
N ASN A 84 3.27 -6.25 -28.13
CA ASN A 84 2.37 -6.67 -27.05
C ASN A 84 0.92 -6.28 -27.35
N PHE A 85 0.70 -5.10 -27.94
CA PHE A 85 -0.62 -4.70 -28.41
C PHE A 85 -1.15 -5.63 -29.51
N LEU A 86 -0.33 -5.96 -30.51
CA LEU A 86 -0.70 -6.92 -31.56
C LEU A 86 -1.02 -8.30 -30.97
N ASN A 87 -0.17 -8.78 -30.05
CA ASN A 87 -0.38 -10.08 -29.39
C ASN A 87 -1.65 -10.09 -28.54
N ASN A 88 -2.03 -8.98 -27.91
CA ASN A 88 -3.27 -8.88 -27.14
C ASN A 88 -4.53 -8.68 -27.99
N THR A 89 -4.40 -8.14 -29.21
CA THR A 89 -5.54 -7.80 -30.08
C THR A 89 -5.81 -8.83 -31.17
N LEU A 90 -4.76 -9.45 -31.71
CA LEU A 90 -4.80 -10.45 -32.77
C LEU A 90 -4.31 -11.83 -32.31
N GLY A 91 -3.54 -11.90 -31.22
CA GLY A 91 -3.16 -13.17 -30.62
C GLY A 91 -4.39 -13.82 -29.99
N ASP A 92 -4.70 -15.01 -30.46
CA ASP A 92 -5.71 -15.87 -29.88
C ASP A 92 -5.51 -15.93 -28.36
N LYS A 93 -6.57 -15.65 -27.58
CA LYS A 93 -6.57 -15.69 -26.11
C LYS A 93 -6.44 -17.12 -25.55
N SER A 94 -5.64 -17.96 -26.18
CA SER A 94 -5.40 -19.36 -25.82
C SER A 94 -4.02 -19.57 -25.17
N ALA A 95 -3.13 -18.58 -25.17
CA ALA A 95 -1.81 -18.70 -24.55
C ALA A 95 -1.67 -17.77 -23.33
N SER A 96 -2.02 -18.32 -22.17
CA SER A 96 -1.36 -18.04 -20.89
C SER A 96 -1.15 -16.57 -20.51
N GLU A 97 -2.23 -15.81 -20.29
CA GLU A 97 -2.14 -14.86 -19.18
C GLU A 97 -2.21 -15.67 -17.88
N PRO A 98 -1.28 -15.51 -16.92
CA PRO A 98 -1.61 -15.77 -15.54
C PRO A 98 -2.62 -14.68 -15.19
N THR A 99 -3.88 -14.93 -15.54
CA THR A 99 -4.98 -14.31 -14.81
C THR A 99 -4.57 -14.42 -13.36
N THR A 100 -4.48 -13.28 -12.70
CA THR A 100 -4.59 -13.24 -11.25
C THR A 100 -6.01 -13.69 -10.94
N ALA A 101 -6.32 -14.95 -11.25
CA ALA A 101 -7.26 -15.73 -10.51
C ALA A 101 -6.70 -15.61 -9.10
N ASN A 102 -7.31 -14.74 -8.30
CA ASN A 102 -7.33 -14.95 -6.88
C ASN A 102 -7.54 -16.47 -6.74
N PRO A 103 -6.54 -17.24 -6.26
CA PRO A 103 -6.79 -18.64 -6.00
C PRO A 103 -7.94 -18.59 -5.01
N MET A 104 -9.14 -18.96 -5.48
CA MET A 104 -10.28 -19.11 -4.61
C MET A 104 -9.75 -19.99 -3.49
N PRO A 105 -9.69 -19.51 -2.23
CA PRO A 105 -9.26 -20.37 -1.15
C PRO A 105 -10.15 -21.61 -1.27
N ASP A 106 -9.51 -22.76 -1.48
CA ASP A 106 -10.23 -23.99 -1.74
C ASP A 106 -11.22 -24.14 -0.58
N ILE A 107 -12.52 -24.07 -0.88
CA ILE A 107 -13.61 -23.99 0.12
C ILE A 107 -13.53 -25.19 1.07
N LYS A 108 -12.83 -26.25 0.65
CA LYS A 108 -12.50 -27.45 1.42
C LYS A 108 -11.46 -27.23 2.53
N GLN A 109 -10.54 -26.27 2.40
CA GLN A 109 -9.45 -25.99 3.33
C GLN A 109 -9.81 -24.96 4.42
N SER A 110 -10.88 -24.18 4.22
CA SER A 110 -11.31 -23.16 5.19
C SER A 110 -12.00 -23.78 6.41
N THR A 111 -11.96 -23.11 7.56
CA THR A 111 -12.64 -23.60 8.78
C THR A 111 -14.15 -23.37 8.71
N SER A 112 -14.95 -24.07 9.54
CA SER A 112 -16.41 -23.86 9.58
C SER A 112 -16.82 -22.44 9.96
N LYS A 113 -16.01 -21.77 10.80
CA LYS A 113 -16.21 -20.36 11.16
C LYS A 113 -15.92 -19.45 9.97
N ASP A 114 -14.86 -19.71 9.21
CA ASP A 114 -14.50 -18.93 8.02
C ASP A 114 -15.59 -19.05 6.95
N LEU A 115 -16.14 -20.25 6.72
CA LEU A 115 -17.27 -20.44 5.80
C LEU A 115 -18.50 -19.62 6.19
N ASN A 116 -18.79 -19.47 7.48
CA ASN A 116 -19.91 -18.63 7.94
C ASN A 116 -19.65 -17.14 7.69
N ILE A 117 -18.41 -16.70 7.91
CA ILE A 117 -17.99 -15.32 7.63
C ILE A 117 -18.07 -15.03 6.12
N GLU A 118 -17.57 -15.94 5.28
CA GLU A 118 -17.66 -15.83 3.83
C GLU A 118 -19.10 -15.83 3.34
N GLN A 119 -19.95 -16.72 3.89
CA GLN A 119 -21.38 -16.74 3.59
C GLN A 119 -22.04 -15.40 3.93
N PHE A 120 -21.69 -14.79 5.07
CA PHE A 120 -22.21 -13.48 5.45
C PHE A 120 -21.78 -12.38 4.46
N LYS A 121 -20.49 -12.34 4.09
CA LYS A 121 -19.95 -11.38 3.12
C LYS A 121 -20.64 -11.49 1.76
N ILE A 122 -20.79 -12.71 1.24
CA ILE A 122 -21.46 -12.96 -0.05
C ILE A 122 -22.93 -12.53 0.01
N ASN A 123 -23.61 -12.74 1.13
CA ASN A 123 -24.99 -12.28 1.30
C ASN A 123 -25.11 -10.75 1.31
N GLU A 124 -24.18 -10.05 1.96
CA GLU A 124 -24.15 -8.58 1.95
C GLU A 124 -23.88 -8.04 0.55
N GLU A 125 -22.90 -8.60 -0.15
CA GLU A 125 -22.57 -8.25 -1.54
C GLU A 125 -23.75 -8.51 -2.49
N THR A 126 -24.43 -9.66 -2.34
CA THR A 126 -25.63 -10.00 -3.12
C THR A 126 -26.73 -8.95 -2.92
N LYS A 127 -27.04 -8.61 -1.66
CA LYS A 127 -28.04 -7.56 -1.35
C LYS A 127 -27.63 -6.18 -1.87
N ARG A 128 -26.33 -5.88 -1.94
CA ARG A 128 -25.81 -4.64 -2.51
C ARG A 128 -26.04 -4.60 -4.03
N LEU A 129 -25.69 -5.68 -4.73
CA LEU A 129 -25.89 -5.78 -6.18
C LEU A 129 -27.37 -5.77 -6.56
N GLU A 130 -28.23 -6.47 -5.81
CA GLU A 130 -29.68 -6.45 -6.03
C GLU A 130 -30.25 -5.02 -5.95
N ARG A 131 -29.83 -4.25 -4.93
CA ARG A 131 -30.22 -2.83 -4.82
C ARG A 131 -29.70 -1.98 -5.98
N GLU A 132 -28.48 -2.25 -6.45
CA GLU A 132 -27.91 -1.55 -7.60
C GLU A 132 -28.65 -1.87 -8.90
N ILE A 133 -29.01 -3.14 -9.12
CA ILE A 133 -29.82 -3.57 -10.26
C ILE A 133 -31.19 -2.91 -10.23
N VAL A 134 -31.84 -2.78 -9.06
CA VAL A 134 -33.11 -2.05 -8.94
C VAL A 134 -32.94 -0.56 -9.30
N LYS A 135 -31.85 0.07 -8.86
CA LYS A 135 -31.54 1.48 -9.22
C LYS A 135 -31.29 1.64 -10.72
N LEU A 136 -30.55 0.73 -11.34
CA LEU A 136 -30.30 0.74 -12.79
C LEU A 136 -31.60 0.51 -13.57
N ASN A 137 -32.45 -0.44 -13.15
CA ASN A 137 -33.76 -0.66 -13.76
C ASN A 137 -34.66 0.58 -13.69
N SER A 138 -34.75 1.23 -12.52
CA SER A 138 -35.54 2.48 -12.41
C SER A 138 -34.98 3.59 -13.30
N SER A 139 -33.65 3.64 -13.48
CA SER A 139 -32.99 4.61 -14.34
C SER A 139 -33.22 4.32 -15.83
N LEU A 140 -33.28 3.04 -16.18
CA LEU A 140 -33.62 2.56 -17.52
C LEU A 140 -35.05 2.93 -17.90
N GLN A 141 -36.01 2.81 -16.96
CA GLN A 141 -37.40 3.21 -17.17
C GLN A 141 -37.58 4.71 -17.45
N ARG A 142 -36.67 5.55 -16.93
CA ARG A 142 -36.70 7.01 -17.17
C ARG A 142 -36.08 7.42 -18.51
N GLN A 143 -35.36 6.52 -19.18
CA GLN A 143 -34.66 6.82 -20.43
C GLN A 143 -35.48 6.36 -21.64
N THR A 144 -35.39 7.13 -22.73
CA THR A 144 -36.05 6.78 -24.00
C THR A 144 -35.39 5.55 -24.64
N ALA A 145 -36.21 4.63 -25.14
CA ALA A 145 -35.74 3.44 -25.82
C ALA A 145 -34.89 3.82 -27.04
N GLY A 146 -33.72 3.20 -27.17
CA GLY A 146 -32.79 3.44 -28.30
C GLY A 146 -31.76 4.56 -28.08
N SER A 147 -31.90 5.37 -27.03
CA SER A 147 -30.90 6.37 -26.61
C SER A 147 -29.56 5.72 -26.27
N SER A 148 -28.46 6.45 -26.45
CA SER A 148 -27.11 6.00 -26.05
C SER A 148 -27.05 5.69 -24.54
N GLY A 149 -27.73 6.49 -23.72
CA GLY A 149 -27.89 6.23 -22.29
C GLY A 149 -28.59 4.91 -22.00
N HIS A 150 -29.68 4.61 -22.73
CA HIS A 150 -30.46 3.39 -22.55
C HIS A 150 -29.64 2.14 -22.88
N ARG A 151 -28.81 2.20 -23.92
CA ARG A 151 -27.87 1.11 -24.26
C ARG A 151 -26.79 0.95 -23.18
N GLY A 152 -26.22 2.05 -22.70
CA GLY A 152 -25.20 2.03 -21.64
C GLY A 152 -25.72 1.40 -20.34
N ILE A 153 -26.92 1.79 -19.90
CA ILE A 153 -27.55 1.21 -18.70
C ILE A 153 -27.86 -0.28 -18.91
N ASN A 154 -28.34 -0.69 -20.09
CA ASN A 154 -28.56 -2.11 -20.40
C ASN A 154 -27.28 -2.95 -20.30
N VAL A 155 -26.16 -2.44 -20.81
CA VAL A 155 -24.87 -3.13 -20.72
C VAL A 155 -24.45 -3.28 -19.25
N GLN A 156 -24.54 -2.20 -18.46
CA GLN A 156 -24.24 -2.25 -17.03
C GLN A 156 -25.15 -3.22 -16.27
N LEU A 157 -26.44 -3.27 -16.62
CA LEU A 157 -27.40 -4.20 -16.03
C LEU A 157 -27.04 -5.65 -16.35
N ALA A 158 -26.63 -5.94 -17.60
CA ALA A 158 -26.15 -7.26 -17.99
C ALA A 158 -24.88 -7.67 -17.23
N GLU A 159 -23.94 -6.75 -17.02
CA GLU A 159 -22.73 -6.99 -16.22
C GLU A 159 -23.07 -7.28 -14.75
N LYS A 160 -23.93 -6.46 -14.13
CA LYS A 160 -24.36 -6.64 -12.74
C LYS A 160 -25.14 -7.94 -12.53
N ASN A 161 -25.96 -8.34 -13.50
CA ASN A 161 -26.63 -9.64 -13.47
C ASN A 161 -25.64 -10.82 -13.57
N LYS A 162 -24.60 -10.70 -14.41
CA LYS A 162 -23.54 -11.73 -14.47
C LYS A 162 -22.80 -11.84 -13.13
N GLU A 163 -22.44 -10.71 -12.53
CA GLU A 163 -21.79 -10.66 -11.21
C GLU A 163 -22.67 -11.30 -10.13
N LEU A 164 -23.96 -10.97 -10.10
CA LEU A 164 -24.94 -11.58 -9.20
C LEU A 164 -25.00 -13.11 -9.37
N ASN A 165 -25.04 -13.59 -10.61
CA ASN A 165 -25.04 -15.03 -10.89
C ASN A 165 -23.78 -15.73 -10.38
N VAL A 166 -22.61 -15.09 -10.49
CA VAL A 166 -21.37 -15.63 -9.94
C VAL A 166 -21.45 -15.73 -8.41
N LEU A 167 -21.92 -14.68 -7.72
CA LEU A 167 -22.09 -14.72 -6.26
C LEU A 167 -23.11 -15.78 -5.82
N ARG A 168 -24.24 -15.92 -6.54
CA ARG A 168 -25.23 -16.97 -6.27
C ARG A 168 -24.67 -18.38 -6.46
N ASN A 169 -23.78 -18.57 -7.44
CA ASN A 169 -23.10 -19.86 -7.61
C ASN A 169 -22.13 -20.14 -6.46
N LYS A 170 -21.39 -19.14 -5.98
CA LYS A 170 -20.53 -19.25 -4.80
C LYS A 170 -21.33 -19.57 -3.53
N GLU A 171 -22.45 -18.88 -3.33
CA GLU A 171 -23.38 -19.13 -2.23
C GLU A 171 -23.85 -20.60 -2.21
N LYS A 172 -24.24 -21.14 -3.38
CA LYS A 172 -24.63 -22.54 -3.52
C LYS A 172 -23.49 -23.51 -3.20
N GLN A 173 -22.25 -23.19 -3.55
CA GLN A 173 -21.09 -24.03 -3.25
C GLN A 173 -20.79 -24.05 -1.75
N ILE A 174 -20.80 -22.89 -1.09
CA ILE A 174 -20.60 -22.79 0.36
C ILE A 174 -21.71 -23.52 1.11
N ALA A 175 -22.97 -23.35 0.70
CA ALA A 175 -24.09 -24.04 1.32
C ALA A 175 -24.00 -25.57 1.18
N LYS A 176 -23.52 -26.08 0.04
CA LYS A 176 -23.26 -27.53 -0.14
C LYS A 176 -22.18 -28.02 0.81
N GLU A 177 -21.07 -27.28 0.92
CA GLU A 177 -19.97 -27.63 1.82
C GLU A 177 -20.39 -27.60 3.29
N GLN A 178 -21.14 -26.57 3.71
CA GLN A 178 -21.67 -26.47 5.07
C GLN A 178 -22.56 -27.67 5.43
N ARG A 179 -23.47 -28.07 4.52
CA ARG A 179 -24.31 -29.26 4.70
C ARG A 179 -23.46 -30.52 4.83
N HIS A 180 -22.48 -30.69 3.95
CA HIS A 180 -21.58 -31.84 3.98
C HIS A 180 -20.84 -31.96 5.32
N ARG A 181 -20.36 -30.85 5.88
CA ARG A 181 -19.70 -30.82 7.19
C ARG A 181 -20.65 -31.08 8.35
N GLN A 182 -21.87 -30.54 8.30
CA GLN A 182 -22.90 -30.80 9.30
C GLN A 182 -23.29 -32.29 9.32
N ASP A 183 -23.46 -32.89 8.14
CA ASP A 183 -23.78 -34.32 8.02
C ASP A 183 -22.63 -35.18 8.53
N LYS A 184 -21.38 -34.87 8.16
CA LYS A 184 -20.20 -35.55 8.71
C LYS A 184 -20.14 -35.45 10.24
N GLN A 185 -20.37 -34.26 10.81
CA GLN A 185 -20.34 -34.06 12.26
C GLN A 185 -21.38 -34.96 12.96
N LYS A 186 -22.62 -35.03 12.46
CA LYS A 186 -23.66 -35.90 13.00
C LYS A 186 -23.28 -37.38 12.97
N MET A 187 -22.55 -37.81 11.95
CA MET A 187 -22.10 -39.20 11.80
C MET A 187 -20.87 -39.56 12.64
N THR A 188 -20.17 -38.59 13.20
CA THR A 188 -18.93 -38.80 13.98
C THR A 188 -19.11 -38.65 15.48
N VAL A 189 -20.28 -38.21 15.95
CA VAL A 189 -20.61 -38.13 17.38
C VAL A 189 -21.27 -39.46 17.75
N PHE A 190 -20.49 -40.35 18.37
CA PHE A 190 -20.95 -41.60 18.98
C PHE A 190 -20.90 -41.48 20.51
#